data_AF-A0A238Z647-F1
#
_entry.id   AF-A0A238Z647-F1
#
_cell.length_a   1.000
_cell.length_b   1.000
_cell.length_c   1.000
_cell.angle_alpha   90.00
_cell.angle_beta   90.00
_cell.angle_gamma   90.00
#
_symmetry.space_group_name_H-M   'P 1'
#
loop_
_entity.id
_entity.type
_entity.pdbx_description
1 polymer ?
#
loop_
_entity_poly.entity_id
_entity_poly.type
_entity_poly.pdbx_seq_one_letter_code
_entity_poly.pdbx_strand_id
1 'polypeptide(L)' 'MLCTNPIGASGMLRFADAAMQVMGRAGEHRVAGARTALGHAYGGGSQFFSMWVVSSS' A
#
# COMPACT_ATOMS: atom_id res chain seq x y z
N MET A 1 -16.02 1.50 -17.29
CA MET A 1 -14.75 0.74 -17.23
C MET A 1 -14.30 0.73 -15.78
N LEU A 2 -14.66 -0.31 -15.02
CA LEU A 2 -14.15 -0.50 -13.67
C LEU A 2 -12.86 -1.32 -13.80
N CYS A 3 -11.74 -0.64 -14.04
CA CYS A 3 -10.43 -1.28 -13.94
C CYS A 3 -10.26 -1.68 -12.47
N THR A 4 -10.59 -2.92 -12.12
CA THR A 4 -10.44 -3.44 -10.75
C THR A 4 -8.96 -3.46 -10.33
N ASN A 5 -8.05 -3.41 -11.31
CA ASN A 5 -6.61 -3.30 -11.09
C ASN A 5 -5.99 -2.28 -12.07
N PRO A 6 -6.12 -0.96 -11.81
CA PRO A 6 -5.49 0.06 -12.63
C PRO A 6 -3.97 -0.05 -12.46
N ILE A 7 -3.25 -0.55 -13.46
CA ILE A 7 -1.88 -1.07 -13.29
C ILE A 7 -0.92 -0.03 -12.66
N GLY A 8 -1.01 1.23 -13.09
CA GLY A 8 -0.19 2.31 -12.54
C GLY A 8 -0.62 2.82 -11.16
N ALA A 9 -1.92 2.81 -10.86
CA ALA A 9 -2.44 3.31 -9.58
C ALA A 9 -2.45 2.24 -8.48
N SER A 10 -2.45 0.95 -8.84
CA SER A 10 -2.56 -0.15 -7.89
C SER A 10 -1.41 -0.17 -6.86
N GLY A 11 -0.19 0.20 -7.26
CA GLY A 11 0.94 0.34 -6.33
C GLY A 11 0.76 1.51 -5.36
N MET A 12 0.30 2.65 -5.88
CA MET A 12 0.03 3.86 -5.08
C MET A 12 -1.11 3.64 -4.08
N LEU A 13 -2.15 2.90 -4.45
CA LEU A 13 -3.25 2.54 -3.55
C LEU A 13 -2.75 1.68 -2.37
N ARG A 14 -1.86 0.71 -2.63
CA ARG A 14 -1.23 -0.10 -1.57
C ARG A 14 -0.36 0.74 -0.64
N PHE A 15 0.39 1.70 -1.20
CA PHE A 15 1.17 2.64 -0.40
C PHE A 15 0.27 3.50 0.50
N ALA A 16 -0.80 4.08 -0.06
CA ALA A 16 -1.74 4.91 0.68
C ALA A 16 -2.43 4.11 1.79
N ASP A 17 -2.85 2.87 1.51
CA ASP A 17 -3.45 1.99 2.52
C ASP A 17 -2.46 1.70 3.66
N ALA A 18 -1.22 1.30 3.34
CA ALA A 18 -0.18 1.06 4.35
C ALA A 18 0.09 2.31 5.22
N ALA A 19 0.08 3.50 4.62
CA ALA A 19 0.21 4.75 5.37
C ALA A 19 -1.00 4.97 6.29
N MET A 20 -2.23 4.77 5.81
CA MET A 20 -3.45 4.88 6.63
C MET A 20 -3.48 3.87 7.78
N GLN A 21 -2.91 2.67 7.54
CA GLN A 21 -2.75 1.61 8.54
C GLN A 21 -1.76 1.99 9.65
N VAL A 22 -0.66 2.69 9.37
CA VAL A 22 0.24 3.13 10.46
C VAL A 22 -0.23 4.44 11.10
N MET A 23 -0.94 5.31 10.36
CA MET A 23 -1.38 6.62 10.84
C MET A 23 -2.61 6.64 11.76
N GLY A 24 -3.30 5.51 11.99
CA GLY A 24 -4.56 5.54 12.76
C GLY A 24 -5.82 5.73 11.91
N ARG A 25 -5.72 5.75 10.57
CA ARG A 25 -6.76 6.34 9.70
C ARG A 25 -7.50 5.35 8.79
N ALA A 26 -7.17 4.06 8.85
CA ALA A 26 -7.74 2.99 8.01
C ALA A 26 -9.17 2.53 8.40
N GLY A 27 -9.91 3.29 9.22
CA GLY A 27 -11.30 2.96 9.58
C GLY A 27 -11.48 1.54 10.13
N GLU A 28 -12.54 0.86 9.68
CA GLU A 28 -12.92 -0.49 10.14
C GLU A 28 -11.93 -1.59 9.76
N HIS A 29 -11.17 -1.44 8.66
CA HIS A 29 -10.18 -2.42 8.22
C HIS A 29 -8.78 -2.16 8.81
N ARG A 30 -8.70 -1.30 9.83
CA ARG A 30 -7.47 -1.01 10.53
C ARG A 30 -6.94 -2.26 11.25
N VAL A 31 -5.65 -2.54 11.08
CA VAL A 31 -4.94 -3.52 11.89
C VAL A 31 -4.57 -2.90 13.24
N ALA A 32 -5.07 -3.47 14.33
CA ALA A 32 -4.83 -3.00 15.69
C ALA A 32 -3.33 -3.03 16.04
N GLY A 33 -2.81 -1.93 16.58
CA GLY A 33 -1.40 -1.82 16.99
C GLY A 33 -0.39 -1.71 15.85
N ALA A 34 -0.81 -1.61 14.59
CA ALA A 34 0.10 -1.43 13.46
C ALA A 34 0.91 -0.12 13.59
N ARG A 35 2.23 -0.24 13.71
CA ARG A 35 3.19 0.88 13.75
C ARG A 35 4.16 0.92 12.59
N THR A 36 4.36 -0.20 11.90
CA THR A 36 5.25 -0.32 10.76
C THR A 36 4.58 -1.21 9.71
N ALA A 37 4.69 -0.82 8.44
CA ALA A 37 4.16 -1.57 7.31
C ALA A 37 5.21 -1.66 6.19
N LEU A 38 5.28 -2.83 5.55
CA LEU A 38 6.08 -3.10 4.36
C LEU A 38 5.13 -3.29 3.18
N GLY A 39 5.39 -2.61 2.07
CA GLY A 39 4.63 -2.79 0.83
C GLY A 39 5.53 -2.95 -0.39
N HIS A 40 4.94 -3.48 -1.46
CA HIS A 40 5.61 -3.65 -2.74
C HIS A 40 4.64 -3.46 -3.92
N ALA A 41 5.21 -3.13 -5.07
CA ALA A 41 4.53 -3.17 -6.36
C ALA A 41 5.47 -3.73 -7.42
N TYR A 42 4.91 -4.34 -8.46
CA TYR A 42 5.67 -4.85 -9.59
C TYR A 42 4.98 -4.51 -10.92
N GLY A 43 5.76 -4.46 -12.01
CA GLY A 43 5.27 -4.11 -13.34
C GLY A 43 6.16 -4.61 -14.48
N GLY A 44 5.73 -4.36 -15.72
CA GLY A 44 6.47 -4.73 -16.92
C GLY A 44 6.71 -6.24 -17.06
N GLY A 45 5.74 -7.10 -16.69
CA GLY A 45 5.94 -8.55 -16.73
C GLY A 45 7.01 -9.04 -15.76
N SER A 46 7.00 -8.52 -14.53
CA SER A 46 7.95 -8.87 -13.46
C SER A 46 9.40 -8.41 -13.71
N GLN A 47 9.57 -7.30 -14.43
CA GLN A 47 10.88 -6.70 -14.70
C GLN A 47 11.21 -5.55 -13.74
N PHE A 48 10.18 -4.89 -13.20
CA PHE A 48 10.33 -3.75 -12.31
C PHE A 48 9.66 -4.03 -10.98
N PHE A 49 10.37 -3.73 -9.90
CA PHE A 49 9.90 -3.90 -8.53
C PHE A 49 10.16 -2.63 -7.74
N SER A 50 9.19 -2.22 -6.94
CA SER A 50 9.35 -1.18 -5.94
C SER A 50 8.91 -1.70 -4.59
N MET A 51 9.64 -1.30 -3.55
CA MET A 51 9.39 -1.68 -2.16
C MET A 51 9.50 -0.44 -1.28
N TRP A 52 8.75 -0.42 -0.19
CA TRP A 52 8.77 0.68 0.77
C TRP A 52 8.43 0.21 2.18
N VAL A 53 8.95 0.94 3.17
CA VAL A 53 8.57 0.80 4.58
C VAL A 53 7.98 2.12 5.05
N VAL A 54 6.84 2.07 5.74
CA VAL A 54 6.22 3.23 6.37
C VAL A 54 6.08 2.96 7.86
N SER A 55 6.41 3.93 8.70
CA SER A 55 6.31 3.82 10.16
C SER A 55 5.66 5.06 10.75
N SER A 56 4.87 4.87 11.81
CA SER A 56 4.46 5.97 12.68
C SER A 56 5.66 6.45 13.49
N SER A 57 5.89 7.77 13.52
CA SER A 57 6.86 8.45 14.40
C SER A 57 6.33 8.59 15.82
#